data_AF-A0A261R4V8-F1
#
_entry.id   AF-A0A261R4V8-F1
#
_cell.length_a   1.000
_cell.length_b   1.000
_cell.length_c   1.000
_cell.angle_alpha   90.00
_cell.angle_beta   90.00
_cell.angle_gamma   90.00
#
_symmetry.space_group_name_H-M   'P 1'
#
loop_
_entity.id
_entity.type
_entity.pdbx_description
1 polymer ?
#
loop_
_entity_poly.entity_id
_entity_poly.type
_entity_poly.pdbx_seq_one_letter_code
_entity_poly.pdbx_strand_id
1 'polypeptide(L)'
;MSQSVYVIALTTAFNIFAACFFVAVVSLIAIWFFKLDRINDTLRHPLLQHRPFRQFPRAIQAGIFLDYFLRLLFPHARKGLFGQANRNLAHVDPARVPMDVKWPIMGLWAGCWIGLLAMITVWTLLLLRH
;
A
#
# COMPACT_ATOMS: atom_id res chain seq x y z
N MET A 1 -15.23 2.51 -30.19
CA MET A 1 -15.26 3.53 -29.11
C MET A 1 -15.22 4.89 -29.79
N SER A 2 -16.13 5.82 -29.50
CA SER A 2 -16.06 7.16 -30.10
C SER A 2 -14.81 7.90 -29.62
N GLN A 3 -14.21 8.75 -30.46
CA GLN A 3 -12.99 9.49 -30.10
C GLN A 3 -13.14 10.26 -28.78
N SER A 4 -14.30 10.84 -28.53
CA SER A 4 -14.61 11.56 -27.29
C SER A 4 -14.53 10.65 -26.06
N VAL A 5 -15.08 9.43 -26.14
CA VAL A 5 -15.05 8.47 -25.02
C VAL A 5 -13.63 7.97 -24.76
N TYR A 6 -12.82 7.80 -25.81
CA TYR A 6 -11.40 7.44 -25.68
C TYR A 6 -10.59 8.50 -24.94
N VAL A 7 -10.71 9.77 -25.34
CA VAL A 7 -9.97 10.87 -24.71
C VAL A 7 -10.38 11.02 -23.24
N ILE A 8 -11.68 10.98 -22.94
CA ILE A 8 -12.19 11.05 -21.56
C ILE A 8 -11.64 9.89 -20.71
N ALA A 9 -11.70 8.66 -21.22
CA ALA A 9 -11.21 7.49 -20.49
C ALA A 9 -9.70 7.59 -20.21
N LEU A 10 -8.91 7.99 -21.20
CA LEU A 10 -7.46 8.14 -21.07
C LEU A 10 -7.08 9.24 -20.07
N THR A 11 -7.69 10.43 -20.19
CA THR A 11 -7.45 11.54 -19.26
C THR A 11 -7.85 11.18 -17.84
N THR A 12 -8.98 10.50 -17.66
CA THR A 12 -9.46 10.07 -16.34
C THR A 12 -8.51 9.04 -15.73
N ALA A 13 -8.12 8.01 -16.48
CA ALA A 13 -7.19 6.99 -16.01
C ALA A 13 -5.82 7.58 -15.64
N PHE A 14 -5.32 8.53 -16.43
CA PHE A 14 -4.08 9.26 -16.13
C PHE A 14 -4.19 10.12 -14.86
N ASN A 15 -5.30 10.85 -14.69
CA ASN A 15 -5.52 11.66 -13.48
C ASN A 15 -5.63 10.78 -12.22
N ILE A 16 -6.31 9.64 -12.30
CA ILE A 16 -6.37 8.67 -11.21
C ILE A 16 -4.96 8.15 -10.90
N PHE A 17 -4.18 7.77 -11.93
CA PHE A 17 -2.80 7.34 -11.75
C PHE A 17 -1.95 8.40 -11.04
N ALA A 18 -2.01 9.66 -11.49
CA ALA A 18 -1.29 10.76 -10.88
C ALA A 18 -1.71 11.03 -9.43
N ALA A 19 -3.01 10.99 -9.14
CA ALA A 19 -3.55 11.13 -7.78
C ALA A 19 -3.08 9.99 -6.87
N CYS A 20 -3.13 8.75 -7.34
CA CYS A 20 -2.64 7.58 -6.60
C CYS A 20 -1.14 7.67 -6.32
N PHE A 21 -0.35 8.12 -7.30
CA PHE A 21 1.08 8.36 -7.12
C PHE A 21 1.34 9.43 -6.06
N PHE A 22 0.62 10.55 -6.11
CA PHE A 22 0.77 11.62 -5.13
C PHE A 22 0.43 11.16 -3.70
N VAL A 23 -0.68 10.43 -3.53
CA VAL A 23 -1.06 9.84 -2.24
C VAL A 23 0.01 8.86 -1.75
N ALA A 24 0.53 7.98 -2.61
CA ALA A 24 1.57 7.03 -2.24
C ALA A 24 2.86 7.74 -1.79
N VAL A 25 3.28 8.79 -2.51
CA VAL A 25 4.46 9.59 -2.16
C VAL A 25 4.26 10.34 -0.85
N VAL A 26 3.12 11.01 -0.66
CA VAL A 26 2.80 11.72 0.59
C VAL A 26 2.76 10.76 1.77
N SER A 27 2.14 9.59 1.60
CA SER A 27 2.12 8.54 2.61
C SER A 27 3.53 8.01 2.92
N LEU A 28 4.37 7.79 1.91
CA LEU A 28 5.75 7.35 2.11
C LEU A 28 6.57 8.37 2.91
N ILE A 29 6.45 9.66 2.56
CA ILE A 29 7.11 10.77 3.26
C ILE A 29 6.60 10.85 4.70
N ALA A 30 5.28 10.79 4.90
CA ALA A 30 4.68 10.84 6.23
C ALA A 30 5.13 9.67 7.12
N ILE A 31 5.22 8.46 6.55
CA ILE A 31 5.77 7.30 7.25
C ILE A 31 7.22 7.58 7.63
N TRP A 32 8.07 7.91 6.65
CA TRP A 32 9.51 7.99 6.84
C TRP A 32 9.95 9.07 7.83
N PHE A 33 9.32 10.24 7.78
CA PHE A 33 9.71 11.40 8.59
C PHE A 33 8.98 11.51 9.93
N PHE A 34 7.71 11.10 10.02
CA PHE A 34 6.88 11.43 11.19
C PHE A 34 6.31 10.23 11.93
N LYS A 35 6.05 9.11 11.24
CA LYS A 35 5.24 8.01 11.82
C LYS A 35 5.98 6.68 11.94
N LEU A 36 7.21 6.56 11.46
CA LEU A 36 7.95 5.30 11.39
C LEU A 36 8.07 4.61 12.76
N ASP A 37 8.51 5.34 13.78
CA ASP A 37 8.70 4.78 15.13
C ASP A 37 7.36 4.38 15.73
N ARG A 38 6.35 5.25 15.63
CA ARG A 38 4.99 4.96 16.14
C ARG A 38 4.33 3.77 15.46
N ILE A 39 4.51 3.60 14.15
CA ILE A 39 4.00 2.45 13.40
C ILE A 39 4.67 1.17 13.90
N ASN A 40 5.99 1.18 14.04
CA ASN A 40 6.75 0.02 14.51
C ASN A 40 6.46 -0.33 15.97
N ASP A 41 6.26 0.65 16.84
CA ASP A 41 5.90 0.44 18.25
C ASP A 41 4.48 -0.09 18.45
N THR A 42 3.57 0.28 17.54
CA THR A 42 2.16 -0.17 17.59
C THR A 42 1.99 -1.56 17.01
N LEU A 43 2.61 -1.84 15.85
CA LEU A 43 2.40 -3.10 15.12
C LEU A 43 3.43 -4.18 15.47
N ARG A 44 4.64 -3.79 15.92
CA ARG A 44 5.73 -4.66 16.39
C ARG A 44 5.88 -5.93 15.57
N HIS A 45 6.33 -5.79 14.32
CA HIS A 45 6.61 -6.95 13.48
C HIS A 45 7.62 -7.90 14.15
N PRO A 46 7.44 -9.24 14.08
CA PRO A 46 8.39 -10.20 14.67
C PRO A 46 9.84 -10.00 14.18
N LEU A 47 10.02 -9.61 12.92
CA LEU A 47 11.34 -9.31 12.35
C LEU A 47 12.09 -8.16 13.07
N LEU A 48 11.36 -7.24 13.71
CA LEU A 48 11.97 -6.15 14.49
C LEU A 48 12.65 -6.64 15.77
N GLN A 49 12.38 -7.88 16.22
CA GLN A 49 13.07 -8.48 17.37
C GLN A 49 14.51 -8.86 17.04
N HIS A 50 14.81 -9.13 15.77
CA HIS A 50 16.15 -9.55 15.35
C HIS A 50 17.03 -8.36 14.97
N ARG A 51 16.47 -7.34 14.31
CA ARG A 51 17.20 -6.12 13.92
C ARG A 51 16.29 -4.89 13.90
N PRO A 52 16.83 -3.69 14.16
CA PRO A 52 16.07 -2.46 14.04
C PRO A 52 15.67 -2.19 12.59
N PHE A 53 14.48 -1.60 12.39
CA PHE A 53 13.86 -1.38 11.09
C PHE A 53 14.79 -0.77 10.03
N ARG A 54 15.61 0.22 10.44
CA ARG A 54 16.54 0.95 9.56
C ARG A 54 17.70 0.11 9.02
N GLN A 55 18.02 -1.02 9.64
CA GLN A 55 19.09 -1.91 9.19
C GLN A 55 18.62 -2.93 8.15
N PHE A 56 17.31 -3.06 7.94
CA PHE A 56 16.78 -3.94 6.90
C PHE A 56 16.94 -3.31 5.51
N PRO A 57 17.22 -4.13 4.47
CA PRO A 57 17.12 -3.70 3.08
C PRO A 57 15.75 -3.11 2.76
N ARG A 58 15.70 -2.13 1.83
CA ARG A 58 14.44 -1.46 1.42
C ARG A 58 13.35 -2.45 0.99
N ALA A 59 13.73 -3.57 0.37
CA ALA A 59 12.79 -4.62 -0.02
C ALA A 59 12.10 -5.28 1.19
N ILE A 60 12.84 -5.56 2.27
CA ILE A 60 12.29 -6.15 3.50
C ILE A 60 11.46 -5.12 4.26
N GLN A 61 11.88 -3.86 4.28
CA GLN A 61 11.09 -2.76 4.86
C GLN A 61 9.73 -2.63 4.17
N ALA A 62 9.71 -2.67 2.84
CA ALA A 62 8.46 -2.69 2.07
C ALA A 62 7.64 -3.95 2.40
N GLY A 63 8.26 -5.13 2.48
CA GLY A 63 7.58 -6.36 2.90
C GLY A 63 6.91 -6.24 4.27
N ILE A 64 7.57 -5.66 5.25
CA ILE A 64 7.00 -5.41 6.59
C ILE A 64 5.80 -4.46 6.51
N PHE A 65 5.90 -3.36 5.75
CA PHE A 65 4.76 -2.46 5.55
C PHE A 65 3.60 -3.13 4.79
N LEU A 66 3.91 -4.03 3.86
CA LEU A 66 2.91 -4.82 3.15
C LEU A 66 2.20 -5.75 4.13
N ASP A 67 2.93 -6.48 4.98
CA ASP A 67 2.35 -7.36 6.00
C ASP A 67 1.44 -6.58 6.96
N TYR A 68 1.84 -5.36 7.35
CA TYR A 68 1.00 -4.44 8.11
C TYR A 68 -0.29 -4.08 7.35
N PHE A 69 -0.18 -3.71 6.07
CA PHE A 69 -1.32 -3.39 5.22
C PHE A 69 -2.27 -4.58 5.08
N LEU A 70 -1.73 -5.77 4.84
CA LEU A 70 -2.51 -7.00 4.69
C LEU A 70 -3.28 -7.33 5.97
N ARG A 71 -2.66 -7.17 7.14
CA ARG A 71 -3.31 -7.36 8.44
C ARG A 71 -4.45 -6.36 8.66
N LEU A 72 -4.25 -5.10 8.27
CA LEU A 72 -5.23 -4.03 8.46
C LEU A 72 -6.43 -4.15 7.50
N LEU A 73 -6.17 -4.50 6.23
CA LEU A 73 -7.21 -4.55 5.20
C LEU A 73 -7.93 -5.91 5.15
N PHE A 74 -7.21 -7.01 5.37
CA PHE A 74 -7.74 -8.37 5.27
C PHE A 74 -7.47 -9.21 6.53
N PRO A 75 -8.01 -8.81 7.70
CA PRO A 75 -7.67 -9.44 8.97
C PRO A 75 -8.11 -10.91 9.11
N HIS A 76 -9.10 -11.34 8.32
CA HIS A 76 -9.65 -12.70 8.35
C HIS A 76 -9.10 -13.62 7.25
N ALA A 77 -8.22 -13.11 6.37
CA ALA A 77 -7.67 -13.91 5.28
C ALA A 77 -6.67 -14.95 5.84
N ARG A 78 -6.97 -16.24 5.63
CA ARG A 78 -6.16 -17.36 6.17
C ARG A 78 -5.27 -18.06 5.13
N LYS A 79 -5.41 -17.74 3.84
CA LYS A 79 -4.73 -18.43 2.73
C LYS A 79 -3.63 -17.54 2.11
N GLY A 80 -2.53 -18.17 1.67
CA GLY A 80 -1.43 -17.52 0.94
C GLY A 80 -0.63 -16.50 1.76
N LEU A 81 -0.08 -15.50 1.05
CA LEU A 81 0.70 -14.37 1.62
C LEU A 81 -0.08 -13.64 2.73
N PHE A 82 -1.39 -13.42 2.53
CA PHE A 82 -2.27 -12.81 3.52
C PHE A 82 -2.36 -13.61 4.83
N GLY A 83 -2.42 -14.94 4.72
CA GLY A 83 -2.43 -15.83 5.88
C GLY A 83 -1.12 -15.80 6.66
N GLN A 84 0.02 -15.68 5.97
CA GLN A 84 1.33 -15.55 6.63
C GLN A 84 1.44 -14.21 7.36
N ALA A 85 1.10 -13.09 6.71
CA ALA A 85 1.08 -11.77 7.34
C ALA A 85 0.17 -11.75 8.58
N ASN A 86 -1.03 -12.34 8.48
CA ASN A 86 -1.96 -12.44 9.60
C ASN A 86 -1.47 -13.32 10.74
N ARG A 87 -0.69 -14.38 10.47
CA ARG A 87 -0.02 -15.18 11.50
C ARG A 87 1.11 -14.40 12.17
N ASN A 88 1.95 -13.73 11.37
CA ASN A 88 3.06 -12.92 11.88
C ASN A 88 2.57 -11.76 12.76
N LEU A 89 1.39 -11.23 12.48
CA LEU A 89 0.76 -10.11 13.19
C LEU A 89 -0.49 -10.52 13.98
N ALA A 90 -0.58 -11.79 14.39
CA ALA A 90 -1.75 -12.30 15.11
C ALA A 90 -1.97 -11.59 16.45
N HIS A 91 -0.90 -11.08 17.08
CA HIS A 91 -0.94 -10.29 18.31
C HIS A 91 -1.52 -8.88 18.13
N VAL A 92 -1.57 -8.37 16.90
CA VAL A 92 -2.10 -7.04 16.60
C VAL A 92 -3.60 -7.17 16.33
N ASP A 93 -4.42 -6.50 17.15
CA ASP A 93 -5.84 -6.32 16.88
C ASP A 93 -6.05 -5.12 15.93
N PRO A 94 -6.45 -5.34 14.66
CA PRO A 94 -6.66 -4.28 13.69
C PRO A 94 -7.73 -3.26 14.13
N ALA A 95 -8.71 -3.66 14.94
CA ALA A 95 -9.77 -2.77 15.41
C ALA A 95 -9.23 -1.72 16.39
N ARG A 96 -8.22 -2.07 17.18
CA ARG A 96 -7.59 -1.20 18.18
C ARG A 96 -6.50 -0.30 17.63
N VAL A 97 -6.01 -0.54 16.42
CA VAL A 97 -4.96 0.30 15.82
C VAL A 97 -5.52 1.70 15.52
N PRO A 98 -4.88 2.78 16.00
CA PRO A 98 -5.35 4.15 15.79
C PRO A 98 -5.32 4.52 14.31
N MET A 99 -6.29 5.32 13.87
CA MET A 99 -6.40 5.75 12.46
C MET A 99 -5.15 6.49 11.96
N ASP A 100 -4.47 7.20 12.86
CA ASP A 100 -3.21 7.91 12.61
C ASP A 100 -2.07 6.97 12.14
N VAL A 101 -2.11 5.70 12.53
CA VAL A 101 -1.15 4.66 12.10
C VAL A 101 -1.65 3.92 10.86
N LYS A 102 -2.97 3.85 10.65
CA LYS A 102 -3.59 3.15 9.51
C LYS A 102 -3.47 3.94 8.22
N TRP A 103 -3.85 5.22 8.23
CA TRP A 103 -3.95 6.04 7.02
C TRP A 103 -2.66 6.08 6.17
N PRO A 104 -1.44 6.15 6.72
CA PRO A 104 -0.23 6.23 5.91
C PRO A 104 0.05 4.87 5.24
N ILE A 105 -0.14 3.77 5.97
CA ILE A 105 0.09 2.41 5.46
C ILE A 105 -0.95 2.09 4.38
N MET A 106 -2.21 2.43 4.65
CA MET A 106 -3.32 2.27 3.72
C MET A 106 -3.12 3.14 2.47
N GLY A 107 -2.76 4.41 2.63
CA GLY A 107 -2.51 5.33 1.52
C GLY A 107 -1.35 4.90 0.63
N LEU A 108 -0.25 4.43 1.24
CA LEU A 108 0.91 3.91 0.51
C LEU A 108 0.53 2.70 -0.35
N TRP A 109 0.00 1.65 0.27
CA TRP A 109 -0.26 0.40 -0.42
C TRP A 109 -1.51 0.43 -1.30
N ALA A 110 -2.62 1.00 -0.82
CA ALA A 110 -3.83 1.15 -1.64
C ALA A 110 -3.56 2.07 -2.84
N GLY A 111 -2.81 3.16 -2.66
CA GLY A 111 -2.36 4.03 -3.74
C GLY A 111 -1.54 3.26 -4.78
N CYS A 112 -0.58 2.45 -4.35
CA CYS A 112 0.20 1.60 -5.26
C CYS A 112 -0.65 0.58 -6.02
N TRP A 113 -1.58 -0.11 -5.36
CA TRP A 113 -2.46 -1.11 -6.02
C TRP A 113 -3.42 -0.47 -7.01
N ILE A 114 -4.09 0.63 -6.64
CA ILE A 114 -5.01 1.35 -7.53
C ILE A 114 -4.24 2.00 -8.68
N GLY A 115 -3.07 2.58 -8.39
CA GLY A 115 -2.19 3.15 -9.41
C GLY A 115 -1.73 2.11 -10.42
N LEU A 116 -1.42 0.88 -9.99
CA LEU A 116 -1.06 -0.21 -10.88
C LEU A 116 -2.22 -0.58 -11.82
N LEU A 117 -3.45 -0.68 -11.30
CA LEU A 117 -4.65 -0.91 -12.12
C LEU A 117 -4.91 0.24 -13.11
N ALA A 118 -4.75 1.49 -12.66
CA ALA A 118 -4.88 2.65 -13.53
C ALA A 118 -3.83 2.63 -14.65
N MET A 119 -2.58 2.29 -14.33
CA MET A 119 -1.50 2.15 -15.30
C MET A 119 -1.81 1.05 -16.33
N ILE A 120 -2.23 -0.14 -15.89
CA ILE A 120 -2.67 -1.22 -16.80
C ILE A 120 -3.78 -0.70 -17.73
N THR A 121 -4.78 -0.01 -17.17
CA THR A 121 -5.90 0.54 -17.95
C THR A 121 -5.41 1.53 -19.02
N VAL A 122 -4.49 2.43 -18.68
CA VAL A 122 -3.87 3.37 -19.64
C VAL A 122 -3.16 2.60 -20.75
N TRP A 123 -2.33 1.61 -20.42
CA TRP A 123 -1.62 0.81 -21.42
C TRP A 123 -2.58 0.02 -22.32
N THR A 124 -3.63 -0.58 -21.76
CA THR A 124 -4.65 -1.29 -22.54
C THR A 124 -5.38 -0.35 -23.50
N LEU A 125 -5.75 0.85 -23.05
CA LEU A 125 -6.36 1.85 -23.92
C LEU A 125 -5.41 2.31 -25.03
N LEU A 126 -4.12 2.49 -24.73
CA LEU A 126 -3.11 2.83 -25.73
C LEU A 126 -2.94 1.72 -26.77
N LEU A 127 -2.86 0.46 -26.34
CA LEU A 127 -2.73 -0.70 -27.23
C LEU A 127 -3.97 -0.93 -28.10
N LEU A 128 -5.18 -0.71 -27.57
CA LEU A 128 -6.43 -0.87 -28.31
C LEU A 128 -6.70 0.23 -29.35
N ARG A 129 -5.97 1.36 -29.28
CA ARG A 129 -6.04 2.42 -30.28
C ARG A 129 -5.15 2.13 -31.49
N HIS A 130 -4.13 1.30 -31.31
CA HIS A 130 -3.21 0.88 -32.36
C HIS A 130 -3.81 -0.26 -33.18
#